data_AF-A0A7V3HW90-F1
#
_entry.id   AF-A0A7V3HW90-F1
#
_cell.length_a   1.000
_cell.length_b   1.000
_cell.length_c   1.000
_cell.angle_alpha   90.00
_cell.angle_beta   90.00
_cell.angle_gamma   90.00
#
_symmetry.space_group_name_H-M   'P 1'
#
loop_
_entity.id
_entity.type
_entity.pdbx_description
1 polymer ?
#
loop_
_entity_poly.entity_id
_entity_poly.type
_entity_poly.pdbx_seq_one_letter_code
_entity_poly.pdbx_strand_id
1 'polypeptide(L)'
;ISLLLRMHTKELLNKPLYEKYKSLLPEKQALRWLSFVYTLTVFLHEASNSATISFSYSNRTLTIVSNKPLHLAKEKIKSLEKPVPFAIIIEDENNLPKNKELGI
;
A
#
# COMPACT_ATOMS: atom_id res chain seq x y z
N ILE A 1 2.99 2.53 17.10
CA ILE A 1 1.75 2.03 16.46
C ILE A 1 0.72 3.15 16.31
N SER A 2 0.26 3.80 17.39
CA SER A 2 -0.70 4.92 17.34
C SER A 2 -0.30 6.07 16.41
N LEU A 3 1.00 6.39 16.31
CA LEU A 3 1.51 7.41 15.38
C LEU A 3 1.26 7.05 13.90
N LEU A 4 1.41 5.77 13.52
CA LEU A 4 1.18 5.30 12.14
C LEU A 4 -0.31 5.36 11.78
N LEU A 5 -1.19 4.97 12.72
CA LEU A 5 -2.64 5.09 12.58
C LEU A 5 -3.07 6.54 12.35
N ARG A 6 -2.43 7.49 13.03
CA ARG A 6 -2.71 8.92 12.89
C ARG A 6 -2.18 9.50 11.57
N MET A 7 -1.03 9.01 11.09
CA MET A 7 -0.43 9.46 9.82
C MET A 7 -1.22 9.01 8.58
N HIS A 8 -1.99 7.92 8.67
CA HIS A 8 -2.90 7.49 7.61
C HIS A 8 -3.99 8.54 7.28
N THR A 9 -4.39 9.35 8.25
CA THR A 9 -5.54 10.28 8.15
C THR A 9 -5.15 11.69 7.70
N LYS A 10 -4.14 11.83 6.82
CA LYS A 10 -3.65 13.13 6.28
C LYS A 10 -3.07 14.13 7.29
N GLU A 11 -3.09 13.86 8.60
CA GLU A 11 -2.34 14.63 9.58
C GLU A 11 -0.85 14.27 9.48
N LEU A 12 -0.22 14.86 8.47
CA LEU A 12 1.20 14.80 8.22
C LEU A 12 1.91 15.38 9.45
N LEU A 13 2.42 14.51 10.32
CA LEU A 13 3.34 14.81 11.41
C LEU A 13 2.96 16.10 12.15
N ASN A 14 2.08 16.00 13.14
CA ASN A 14 1.88 17.08 14.09
C ASN A 14 3.24 17.39 14.75
N LYS A 15 3.96 18.38 14.20
CA LYS A 15 5.37 18.72 14.51
C LYS A 15 5.68 18.70 16.02
N PRO A 16 4.83 19.27 16.90
CA PRO A 16 5.11 19.25 18.33
C PRO A 16 5.15 17.83 18.94
N LEU A 17 4.30 16.92 18.48
CA LEU A 17 4.29 15.54 18.96
C LEU A 17 5.51 14.76 18.45
N TYR A 18 5.89 14.96 17.19
CA TYR A 18 7.07 14.32 16.64
C TYR A 18 8.35 14.74 17.37
N GLU A 19 8.55 16.05 17.58
CA GLU A 19 9.72 16.56 18.30
C GLU A 19 9.75 16.08 19.76
N LYS A 20 8.60 15.98 20.43
CA LYS A 20 8.53 15.49 21.82
C LYS A 20 9.03 14.05 21.99
N TYR A 21 8.76 13.18 21.01
CA TYR A 21 9.10 11.75 21.10
C TYR A 21 10.28 11.36 20.19
N LYS A 22 10.96 12.33 19.58
CA LYS A 22 12.01 12.12 18.59
C LYS A 22 13.13 11.19 19.04
N SER A 23 13.52 11.23 20.31
CA SER A 23 14.57 10.37 20.87
C SER A 23 14.19 8.88 20.96
N LEU A 24 12.88 8.58 20.97
CA LEU A 24 12.33 7.23 21.06
C LEU A 24 11.79 6.74 19.72
N LEU A 25 11.64 7.64 18.75
CA LEU A 25 11.13 7.33 17.42
C LEU A 25 12.28 6.94 16.49
N PRO A 26 12.02 6.02 15.55
CA PRO A 26 12.97 5.73 14.50
C PRO A 26 13.12 6.94 13.59
N GLU A 27 14.20 6.95 12.80
CA GLU A 27 14.49 8.03 11.88
C GLU A 27 13.31 8.35 10.96
N LYS A 28 13.21 9.62 10.53
CA LYS A 28 12.14 10.10 9.66
C LYS A 28 11.98 9.25 8.40
N GLN A 29 13.09 8.75 7.84
CA GLN A 29 13.05 7.86 6.67
C GLN A 29 12.40 6.51 6.99
N ALA A 30 12.74 5.91 8.13
CA ALA A 30 12.12 4.67 8.59
C ALA A 30 10.61 4.87 8.85
N LEU A 31 10.21 6.00 9.44
CA LEU A 31 8.79 6.33 9.62
C LEU A 31 8.04 6.49 8.29
N ARG A 32 8.66 7.08 7.26
CA ARG A 32 8.07 7.15 5.92
C ARG A 32 7.83 5.76 5.33
N TRP A 33 8.79 4.86 5.48
CA TRP A 33 8.64 3.46 5.06
C TRP A 33 7.52 2.74 5.82
N LEU A 34 7.49 2.87 7.15
CA LEU A 34 6.45 2.27 7.98
C LEU A 34 5.06 2.80 7.62
N SER A 35 4.95 4.12 7.40
CA SER A 35 3.70 4.75 6.97
C SER A 35 3.28 4.25 5.58
N PHE A 36 4.22 4.13 4.65
CA PHE A 36 3.96 3.61 3.31
C PHE A 36 3.43 2.16 3.36
N VAL A 37 4.14 1.27 4.07
CA VAL A 37 3.75 -0.14 4.20
C VAL A 37 2.38 -0.26 4.85
N TYR A 38 2.12 0.53 5.89
CA TYR A 38 0.83 0.54 6.58
C TYR A 38 -0.30 0.96 5.63
N THR A 39 -0.17 2.10 4.96
CA THR A 39 -1.20 2.61 4.03
C THR A 39 -1.42 1.66 2.85
N LEU A 40 -0.35 1.09 2.28
CA LEU A 40 -0.45 0.09 1.22
C LEU A 40 -1.25 -1.13 1.68
N THR A 41 -0.97 -1.63 2.88
CA THR A 41 -1.68 -2.78 3.46
C THR A 41 -3.16 -2.47 3.67
N VAL A 42 -3.50 -1.27 4.15
CA VAL A 42 -4.90 -0.83 4.30
C VAL A 42 -5.62 -0.83 2.96
N PHE A 43 -5.02 -0.26 1.91
CA PHE A 43 -5.64 -0.20 0.57
C PHE A 43 -5.88 -1.60 -0.02
N LEU A 44 -4.93 -2.52 0.17
CA LEU A 44 -5.06 -3.89 -0.30
C LEU A 44 -6.14 -4.65 0.48
N HIS A 45 -6.18 -4.50 1.81
CA HIS A 45 -7.17 -5.15 2.65
C HIS A 45 -8.60 -4.63 2.41
N GLU A 46 -8.78 -3.31 2.24
CA GLU A 46 -10.08 -2.72 1.89
C GLU A 46 -10.60 -3.23 0.56
N ALA A 47 -9.72 -3.39 -0.44
CA ALA A 47 -10.12 -3.85 -1.77
C ALA A 47 -10.39 -5.35 -1.83
N SER A 48 -9.77 -6.15 -0.96
CA SER A 48 -9.93 -7.59 -1.01
C SER A 48 -9.76 -8.24 0.35
N ASN A 49 -10.85 -8.26 1.11
CA ASN A 49 -10.97 -8.76 2.49
C ASN A 49 -10.57 -10.25 2.68
N SER A 50 -10.24 -10.96 1.60
CA SER A 50 -9.84 -12.38 1.61
C SER A 50 -8.98 -12.77 0.40
N ALA A 51 -8.22 -11.82 -0.17
CA ALA A 51 -7.22 -12.15 -1.19
C ALA A 51 -6.00 -12.81 -0.57
N THR A 52 -5.45 -13.80 -1.26
CA THR A 52 -4.08 -14.23 -1.06
C THR A 52 -3.18 -13.28 -1.85
N ILE A 53 -2.40 -12.49 -1.12
CA ILE A 53 -1.50 -11.49 -1.69
C ILE A 53 -0.06 -11.91 -1.42
N SER A 54 0.78 -11.89 -2.44
CA SER A 54 2.22 -12.09 -2.31
C SER A 54 2.98 -10.86 -2.81
N PHE A 55 4.15 -10.63 -2.22
CA PHE A 55 4.98 -9.46 -2.50
C PHE A 55 6.37 -9.94 -2.90
N SER A 56 6.92 -9.36 -3.97
CA SER A 56 8.31 -9.52 -4.33
C SER A 56 8.93 -8.16 -4.65
N TYR A 57 10.20 -7.98 -4.27
CA TYR A 57 10.94 -6.76 -4.55
C TYR A 57 12.24 -7.10 -5.24
N SER A 58 12.38 -6.66 -6.49
CA SER A 58 13.60 -6.84 -7.28
C SER A 58 13.75 -5.68 -8.25
N ASN A 59 14.98 -5.31 -8.61
CA ASN A 59 15.24 -4.27 -9.62
C ASN A 59 14.52 -2.93 -9.37
N ARG A 60 14.34 -2.52 -8.11
CA ARG A 60 13.57 -1.32 -7.72
C ARG A 60 12.11 -1.34 -8.16
N THR A 61 11.54 -2.53 -8.25
CA THR A 61 10.14 -2.78 -8.54
C THR A 61 9.55 -3.64 -7.44
N LEU A 62 8.47 -3.15 -6.82
CA LEU A 62 7.62 -3.93 -5.94
C LEU A 62 6.51 -4.56 -6.77
N THR A 63 6.53 -5.88 -6.90
CA THR A 63 5.45 -6.63 -7.55
C THR A 63 4.51 -7.17 -6.47
N ILE A 64 3.22 -6.90 -6.65
CA ILE A 64 2.14 -7.34 -5.77
C ILE A 64 1.25 -8.26 -6.58
N VAL A 65 1.23 -9.54 -6.22
CA VAL A 65 0.41 -10.55 -6.90
C VAL A 65 -0.79 -10.88 -6.04
N SER A 66 -2.00 -10.82 -6.61
CA SER A 66 -3.25 -11.09 -5.92
C SER A 66 -4.10 -12.08 -6.70
N ASN A 67 -4.67 -13.06 -6.00
CA ASN A 67 -5.65 -13.99 -6.58
C ASN A 67 -7.07 -13.39 -6.75
N LYS A 68 -7.25 -12.10 -6.45
CA LYS A 68 -8.52 -11.38 -6.61
C LYS A 68 -8.29 -10.03 -7.28
N PRO A 69 -9.31 -9.48 -7.98
CA PRO A 69 -9.22 -8.16 -8.61
C PRO A 69 -8.93 -7.06 -7.59
N LEU A 70 -8.00 -6.16 -7.92
CA LEU A 70 -7.56 -5.05 -7.05
C LEU A 70 -7.77 -3.69 -7.70
N HIS A 71 -8.80 -3.53 -8.55
CA HIS A 71 -9.06 -2.30 -9.31
C HIS A 71 -9.06 -1.02 -8.45
N LEU A 72 -9.79 -1.03 -7.33
CA LEU A 72 -9.86 0.14 -6.45
C LEU A 72 -8.51 0.41 -5.76
N ALA A 73 -7.78 -0.64 -5.37
CA ALA A 73 -6.45 -0.49 -4.78
C ALA A 73 -5.44 0.06 -5.79
N LYS A 74 -5.48 -0.38 -7.06
CA LYS A 74 -4.61 0.14 -8.14
C LYS A 74 -4.73 1.67 -8.25
N GLU A 75 -5.95 2.21 -8.25
CA GLU A 75 -6.17 3.66 -8.32
C GLU A 75 -5.67 4.39 -7.06
N LYS A 76 -5.94 3.84 -5.86
CA LYS A 76 -5.45 4.41 -4.60
C LYS A 76 -3.91 4.36 -4.49
N ILE A 77 -3.27 3.33 -5.03
CA ILE A 77 -1.81 3.14 -4.99
C ILE A 77 -1.10 4.10 -5.96
N LYS A 78 -1.73 4.52 -7.06
CA LYS A 78 -1.17 5.54 -7.96
C LYS A 78 -0.99 6.89 -7.26
N SER A 79 -1.89 7.26 -6.34
CA SER A 79 -1.82 8.49 -5.57
C SER A 79 -1.03 8.37 -4.25
N LEU A 80 -0.50 7.17 -3.94
CA LEU A 80 0.28 6.92 -2.74
C LEU A 80 1.67 7.56 -2.84
N GLU A 81 2.02 8.39 -1.87
CA GLU A 81 3.37 8.95 -1.75
C GLU A 81 4.39 7.85 -1.46
N LYS A 82 5.40 7.72 -2.32
CA LYS A 82 6.45 6.72 -2.16
C LYS A 82 7.58 7.28 -1.26
N PRO A 83 8.12 6.50 -0.32
CA PRO A 83 9.21 6.92 0.54
C PRO A 83 10.53 7.15 -0.22
N VAL A 84 10.69 6.46 -1.36
CA VAL A 84 11.77 6.63 -2.34
C VAL A 84 11.21 6.34 -3.75
N PRO A 85 11.88 6.75 -4.84
CA PRO A 85 11.46 6.39 -6.20
C PRO A 85 11.65 4.90 -6.49
N PHE A 86 10.56 4.17 -6.68
CA PHE A 86 10.52 2.78 -7.16
C PHE A 86 9.20 2.52 -7.91
N ALA A 87 9.17 1.49 -8.75
CA ALA A 87 7.97 1.08 -9.49
C ALA A 87 7.11 0.14 -8.63
N ILE A 88 5.78 0.21 -8.81
CA ILE A 88 4.85 -0.74 -8.19
C ILE A 88 4.04 -1.37 -9.32
N ILE A 89 4.10 -2.69 -9.43
CA ILE A 89 3.35 -3.48 -10.40
C ILE A 89 2.34 -4.33 -9.62
N ILE A 90 1.08 -4.34 -10.08
CA ILE A 90 0.02 -5.13 -9.46
C ILE A 90 -0.50 -6.12 -10.50
N GLU A 91 -0.21 -7.39 -10.25
CA GLU A 91 -0.68 -8.52 -11.02
C GLU A 91 -1.87 -9.12 -10.27
N ASP A 92 -3.09 -8.81 -10.71
CA ASP A 92 -4.31 -9.37 -10.16
C ASP A 92 -5.00 -10.29 -11.17
N GLU A 93 -5.93 -11.10 -10.67
CA GLU A 93 -6.76 -11.92 -11.53
C GLU A 93 -7.66 -11.01 -12.38
N ASN A 94 -7.27 -10.76 -13.63
CA ASN A 94 -8.11 -10.12 -14.66
C ASN A 94 -9.21 -11.09 -15.13
N ASN A 95 -9.96 -11.69 -14.21
CA ASN A 95 -11.17 -12.41 -14.57
C ASN A 95 -12.29 -11.38 -14.70
N LEU A 96 -12.33 -10.70 -15.85
CA LEU A 96 -13.64 -10.53 -16.49
C LEU A 96 -14.22 -11.95 -16.56
N PRO A 97 -15.39 -12.23 -15.96
CA PRO A 97 -16.00 -13.53 -16.12
C PRO A 97 -16.21 -13.74 -17.62
N LYS A 98 -15.39 -14.58 -18.25
CA LYS A 98 -15.65 -15.04 -19.61
C LYS A 98 -16.95 -15.80 -19.52
N ASN A 99 -18.03 -15.18 -20.00
CA ASN A 99 -19.30 -15.86 -20.09
C ASN A 99 -19.10 -17.03 -21.06
N LYS A 100 -19.04 -18.26 -20.51
CA LYS A 100 -18.85 -19.48 -21.30
C LYS A 100 -19.97 -19.69 -22.33
N GLU A 101 -21.10 -18.98 -22.19
CA GLU A 101 -22.20 -19.05 -23.15
C GLU A 101 -22.02 -18.19 -24.40
N LEU A 102 -21.12 -17.20 -24.41
CA LEU A 102 -21.02 -16.28 -25.56
C LEU A 102 -19.78 -16.45 -26.43
N GLY A 103 -18.78 -17.25 -26.06
CA GLY A 103 -17.68 -17.58 -26.99
C GLY A 103 -16.93 -16.37 -27.58
N ILE A 104 -16.96 -15.22 -26.90
CA ILE A 104 -16.21 -13.99 -27.19
C ILE A 104 -15.66 -13.43 -25.88
#